data_AF-A0A257VXD5-F1
#
_entry.id   AF-A0A257VXD5-F1
#
_cell.length_a   1.000
_cell.length_b   1.000
_cell.length_c   1.000
_cell.angle_alpha   90.00
_cell.angle_beta   90.00
_cell.angle_gamma   90.00
#
_symmetry.space_group_name_H-M   'P 1'
#
loop_
_entity.id
_entity.type
_entity.pdbx_description
1 polymer ?
#
loop_
_entity_poly.entity_id
_entity_poly.type
_entity_poly.pdbx_seq_one_letter_code
_entity_poly.pdbx_strand_id
1 'polypeptide(L)'
;MKFPKHLLTKSPLQTFGIMMLAALVFGLCSYNLFFLLKANLALVIDYGFMALADGAFLELVMLVAYGVISLAAYIVFKACEKWLAEKLLK
;
A
#
# COMPACT_ATOMS: atom_id res chain seq x y z
N MET A 1 1.76 15.14 11.27
CA MET A 1 1.97 13.78 11.83
C MET A 1 3.39 13.66 12.35
N LYS A 2 3.59 13.52 13.66
CA LYS A 2 4.90 13.17 14.24
C LYS A 2 5.06 11.66 14.09
N PHE A 3 5.92 11.21 13.18
CA PHE A 3 6.22 9.79 13.08
C PHE A 3 6.95 9.31 14.33
N PRO A 4 6.64 8.10 14.82
CA PRO A 4 7.29 7.57 16.01
C PRO A 4 8.77 7.37 15.69
N LYS A 5 9.64 8.13 16.38
CA LYS A 5 11.10 8.12 16.20
C LYS A 5 11.72 6.73 16.33
N HIS A 6 11.01 5.77 16.95
CA HIS A 6 11.47 4.39 17.10
C HIS A 6 11.53 3.62 15.77
N LEU A 7 10.76 4.00 14.74
CA LEU A 7 10.80 3.34 13.42
C LEU A 7 12.03 3.76 12.60
N LEU A 8 12.59 4.93 12.90
CA LEU A 8 13.75 5.49 12.21
C LEU A 8 15.01 5.11 12.98
N THR A 9 15.60 3.98 12.59
CA THR A 9 16.85 3.47 13.15
C THR A 9 18.02 4.44 12.91
N LYS A 10 19.01 4.44 13.82
CA LYS A 10 20.17 5.36 13.75
C LYS A 10 21.02 5.19 12.48
N SER A 11 21.05 4.00 11.87
CA SER A 11 21.87 3.74 10.68
C SER A 11 21.11 4.07 9.39
N PRO A 12 21.73 4.78 8.42
CA PRO A 12 21.08 5.12 7.16
C PRO A 12 20.76 3.90 6.30
N LEU A 13 21.57 2.84 6.41
CA LEU A 13 21.38 1.60 5.67
C LEU A 13 20.11 0.84 6.10
N GLN A 14 19.81 0.79 7.41
CA GLN A 14 18.57 0.19 7.90
C GLN A 14 17.34 0.98 7.47
N THR A 15 17.39 2.31 7.53
CA THR A 15 16.29 3.17 7.04
C THR A 15 16.04 2.96 5.54
N PHE A 16 17.11 2.80 4.74
CA PHE A 16 17.00 2.46 3.32
C PHE A 16 16.37 1.07 3.11
N GLY A 17 16.74 0.07 3.91
CA GLY A 17 16.12 -1.26 3.88
C GLY A 17 14.63 -1.23 4.18
N ILE A 18 14.22 -0.49 5.23
CA ILE A 18 12.80 -0.30 5.57
C ILE A 18 12.06 0.43 4.45
N MET A 19 12.68 1.45 3.85
CA MET A 19 12.11 2.17 2.70
C MET A 19 11.86 1.24 1.52
N MET A 20 12.81 0.36 1.19
CA MET A 20 12.68 -0.60 0.10
C MET A 20 11.55 -1.60 0.36
N LEU A 21 11.48 -2.16 1.57
CA LEU A 21 10.38 -3.07 1.96
C LEU A 21 9.01 -2.37 1.88
N ALA A 22 8.92 -1.14 2.37
CA ALA A 22 7.70 -0.34 2.28
C ALA A 22 7.30 -0.07 0.82
N ALA A 23 8.26 0.25 -0.05
CA ALA A 23 8.03 0.43 -1.48
C ALA A 23 7.53 -0.85 -2.17
N LEU A 24 8.10 -2.01 -1.81
CA LEU A 24 7.65 -3.31 -2.34
C LEU A 24 6.23 -3.64 -1.90
N VAL A 25 5.91 -3.48 -0.62
CA VAL A 25 4.56 -3.69 -0.09
C VAL A 25 3.56 -2.75 -0.78
N PHE A 26 3.90 -1.47 -0.91
CA PHE A 26 3.09 -0.50 -1.63
C PHE A 26 2.84 -0.90 -3.10
N GLY A 27 3.90 -1.31 -3.81
CA GLY A 27 3.80 -1.74 -5.21
C GLY A 27 2.94 -2.99 -5.39
N LEU A 28 3.15 -4.02 -4.57
CA LEU A 28 2.37 -5.26 -4.59
C LEU A 28 0.90 -5.01 -4.25
N CYS A 29 0.63 -4.22 -3.22
CA CYS A 29 -0.74 -3.86 -2.86
C CYS A 29 -1.42 -3.06 -3.97
N SER A 30 -0.72 -2.11 -4.59
CA SER A 30 -1.26 -1.29 -5.68
C SER A 30 -1.56 -2.12 -6.94
N TYR A 31 -0.68 -3.07 -7.29
CA TYR A 31 -0.92 -4.01 -8.37
C TYR A 31 -2.14 -4.88 -8.08
N ASN A 32 -2.22 -5.43 -6.87
CA ASN A 32 -3.36 -6.25 -6.45
C ASN A 32 -4.68 -5.47 -6.46
N LEU A 33 -4.63 -4.20 -6.04
CA LEU A 33 -5.78 -3.29 -6.07
C LEU A 33 -6.31 -3.12 -7.51
N PHE A 34 -5.40 -2.89 -8.46
CA PHE A 34 -5.77 -2.75 -9.87
C PHE A 34 -6.31 -4.06 -10.47
N PHE A 35 -5.69 -5.19 -10.16
CA PHE A 35 -6.11 -6.50 -10.64
C PHE A 35 -7.50 -6.88 -10.12
N LEU A 36 -7.75 -6.76 -8.81
CA LEU A 36 -9.07 -7.02 -8.23
C LEU A 36 -10.11 -6.04 -8.75
N LEU A 37 -9.79 -4.75 -8.89
CA LEU A 37 -10.73 -3.76 -9.41
C LEU A 37 -11.16 -4.10 -10.84
N LYS A 38 -10.21 -4.51 -11.68
CA LYS A 38 -10.50 -4.96 -13.05
C LYS A 38 -11.36 -6.22 -13.07
N ALA A 39 -11.07 -7.20 -12.22
CA ALA A 39 -11.85 -8.43 -12.11
C ALA A 39 -13.30 -8.16 -11.65
N ASN A 40 -13.47 -7.29 -10.65
CA ASN A 40 -14.77 -6.87 -10.15
C ASN A 40 -15.56 -6.08 -11.20
N LEU A 41 -14.91 -5.18 -11.94
CA LEU A 41 -15.57 -4.45 -13.04
C LEU A 41 -16.05 -5.40 -14.15
N ALA A 42 -15.23 -6.39 -14.53
CA ALA A 42 -15.60 -7.38 -15.54
C ALA A 42 -16.83 -8.20 -15.09
N LEU A 43 -16.85 -8.66 -13.84
CA LEU A 43 -17.99 -9.39 -13.27
C LEU A 43 -19.28 -8.57 -13.23
N VAL A 44 -19.20 -7.28 -12.86
CA VAL A 44 -20.36 -6.39 -12.84
C VAL A 44 -20.90 -6.14 -14.25
N ILE A 45 -20.01 -6.02 -15.25
CA ILE A 45 -20.39 -5.85 -16.65
C ILE A 45 -21.05 -7.13 -17.20
N ASP A 46 -20.49 -8.31 -16.89
CA ASP A 46 -20.95 -9.58 -17.47
C ASP A 46 -22.22 -10.14 -16.78
N TYR A 47 -22.42 -9.89 -15.48
CA TYR A 47 -23.48 -10.54 -14.68
C TYR A 47 -24.41 -9.58 -13.90
N GLY A 48 -24.18 -8.26 -13.95
CA GLY A 48 -25.05 -7.26 -13.31
C GLY A 48 -25.14 -7.38 -11.77
N PHE A 49 -26.25 -6.92 -11.19
CA PHE A 49 -26.46 -6.89 -9.72
C PHE A 49 -26.41 -8.27 -9.04
N MET A 50 -26.52 -9.36 -9.80
CA MET A 50 -26.49 -10.73 -9.27
C MET A 50 -25.08 -11.13 -8.79
N ALA A 51 -24.01 -10.55 -9.36
CA ALA A 51 -22.63 -10.81 -8.96
C ALA A 51 -22.24 -10.22 -7.59
N LEU A 52 -22.97 -9.22 -7.10
CA LEU A 52 -22.72 -8.62 -5.78
C LEU A 52 -23.03 -9.58 -4.62
N ALA A 53 -23.94 -10.54 -4.84
CA ALA A 53 -24.41 -11.48 -3.83
C ALA A 53 -23.49 -12.71 -3.65
N ASP A 54 -22.73 -13.10 -4.68
CA ASP A 54 -21.96 -14.36 -4.70
C ASP A 54 -20.51 -14.24 -4.20
N GLY A 55 -20.01 -13.04 -3.89
CA GLY A 55 -18.66 -12.87 -3.33
C GLY A 55 -17.97 -11.54 -3.59
N ALA A 56 -18.47 -10.74 -4.55
CA ALA A 56 -17.87 -9.45 -4.91
C ALA A 56 -17.87 -8.44 -3.75
N PHE A 57 -18.83 -8.54 -2.81
CA PHE A 57 -18.82 -7.69 -1.61
C PHE A 57 -17.58 -7.94 -0.72
N LEU A 58 -17.18 -9.21 -0.56
CA LEU A 58 -16.01 -9.57 0.25
C LEU A 58 -14.72 -9.15 -0.46
N GLU A 59 -14.67 -9.27 -1.78
CA GLU A 59 -13.56 -8.73 -2.59
C GLU A 59 -13.44 -7.21 -2.49
N LEU A 60 -14.55 -6.47 -2.50
CA LEU A 60 -14.56 -5.02 -2.29
C LEU A 60 -14.02 -4.64 -0.91
N VAL A 61 -14.40 -5.36 0.14
CA VAL A 61 -13.85 -5.15 1.50
C VAL A 61 -12.34 -5.43 1.52
N MET A 62 -11.90 -6.50 0.85
CA MET A 62 -10.48 -6.85 0.74
C MET A 62 -9.70 -5.78 -0.03
N LEU A 63 -10.29 -5.22 -1.09
CA LEU A 63 -9.74 -4.14 -1.89
C LEU A 63 -9.55 -2.87 -1.03
N VAL A 64 -10.55 -2.51 -0.21
CA VAL A 64 -10.40 -1.41 0.76
C VAL A 64 -9.27 -1.68 1.75
N ALA A 65 -9.17 -2.91 2.27
CA ALA A 65 -8.09 -3.29 3.19
C ALA A 65 -6.70 -3.19 2.54
N TYR A 66 -6.53 -3.69 1.30
CA TYR A 66 -5.29 -3.52 0.53
C TYR A 66 -4.97 -2.06 0.26
N GLY A 67 -5.98 -1.22 0.01
CA GLY A 67 -5.82 0.23 -0.16
C GLY A 67 -5.27 0.90 1.10
N VAL A 68 -5.82 0.55 2.27
CA VAL A 68 -5.34 1.05 3.57
C VAL A 68 -3.91 0.59 3.86
N ILE A 69 -3.59 -0.68 3.62
CA ILE A 69 -2.23 -1.22 3.79
C ILE A 69 -1.25 -0.52 2.84
N SER A 70 -1.65 -0.32 1.58
CA SER A 70 -0.87 0.39 0.58
C SER A 70 -0.56 1.82 1.05
N LEU A 71 -1.58 2.57 1.49
CA LEU A 71 -1.39 3.92 2.03
C LEU A 71 -0.47 3.95 3.25
N ALA A 72 -0.61 3.00 4.17
CA ALA A 72 0.28 2.90 5.33
C ALA A 72 1.73 2.66 4.91
N ALA A 73 1.98 1.76 3.95
CA ALA A 73 3.30 1.50 3.40
C ALA A 73 3.88 2.73 2.68
N TYR A 74 3.07 3.45 1.91
CA TYR A 74 3.46 4.70 1.24
C TYR A 74 3.89 5.78 2.24
N ILE A 75 3.12 5.92 3.32
CA ILE A 75 3.40 6.86 4.41
C ILE A 75 4.76 6.54 5.07
N VAL A 76 5.04 5.26 5.34
CA VAL A 76 6.35 4.80 5.85
C VAL A 76 7.47 5.10 4.84
N PHE A 77 7.28 4.78 3.56
CA PHE A 77 8.24 5.08 2.50
C PHE A 77 8.60 6.57 2.47
N LYS A 78 7.59 7.46 2.47
CA LYS A 78 7.80 8.92 2.47
C LYS A 78 8.50 9.44 3.71
N ALA A 79 8.26 8.83 4.88
CA ALA A 79 8.97 9.19 6.10
C ALA A 79 10.46 8.80 6.04
N CYS A 80 10.75 7.61 5.54
CA CYS A 80 12.13 7.14 5.35
C CYS A 80 12.88 7.98 4.31
N GLU A 81 12.23 8.29 3.18
CA GLU A 81 12.77 9.17 2.13
C GLU A 81 13.18 10.53 2.71
N LYS A 82 12.26 11.19 3.44
CA LYS A 82 12.52 12.50 4.03
C LYS A 82 13.71 12.49 4.99
N TRP A 83 13.75 11.49 5.89
CA TRP A 83 14.85 11.39 6.85
C TRP A 83 16.19 11.10 6.18
N LEU A 84 16.20 10.24 5.16
CA LEU A 84 17.42 9.90 4.43
C LEU A 84 17.92 11.09 3.60
N ALA A 85 17.02 11.81 2.93
CA ALA A 85 17.34 13.04 2.21
C ALA A 85 17.93 14.12 3.15
N GLU A 86 17.34 14.33 4.32
CA GLU A 86 17.86 15.26 5.34
C GLU A 86 19.26 14.87 5.84
N LYS A 87 19.61 13.59 5.82
CA LYS A 87 20.91 13.08 6.29
C LYS A 87 21.98 13.05 5.20
N LEU A 88 21.59 12.91 3.93
CA LEU A 88 22.50 12.91 2.78
C LEU A 88 22.81 14.32 2.27
N LEU A 89 21.87 15.26 2.40
CA LEU A 89 22.01 16.65 1.94
C LEU A 89 22.60 17.59 3.00
N LYS A 90 23.03 17.06 4.15
CA LYS A 90 23.76 17.77 5.22
C LYS A 90 25.19 17.28 5.26
#